data_AF-A0A6B3FWF2-F1
#
_entry.id   AF-A0A6B3FWF2-F1
#
_cell.length_a   1.000
_cell.length_b   1.000
_cell.length_c   1.000
_cell.angle_alpha   90.00
_cell.angle_beta   90.00
_cell.angle_gamma   90.00
#
_symmetry.space_group_name_H-M   'P 1'
#
loop_
_entity.id
_entity.type
_entity.pdbx_description
1 polymer ?
#
loop_
_entity_poly.entity_id
_entity_poly.type
_entity_poly.pdbx_seq_one_letter_code
_entity_poly.pdbx_strand_id
1 'polypeptide(L)' 'PDPDRGGFGIPAMRARTRALGGTLTIESRPGAGTAVAAQLPLPPAPSPYEPARAPEPDPVTEAPR' A
#
# COMPACT_ATOMS: atom_id res chain seq x y z
N PRO A 1 5.01 -23.80 -23.69
CA PRO A 1 3.86 -23.00 -23.20
C PRO A 1 3.04 -22.58 -24.41
N ASP A 2 1.73 -22.69 -24.35
CA ASP A 2 0.82 -22.37 -25.46
C ASP A 2 0.65 -20.85 -25.54
N PRO A 3 0.98 -20.18 -26.67
CA PRO A 3 0.79 -18.74 -26.82
C PRO A 3 -0.68 -18.31 -26.65
N ASP A 4 -1.63 -19.22 -26.89
CA ASP A 4 -3.08 -18.94 -26.80
C ASP A 4 -3.62 -19.03 -25.36
N ARG A 5 -2.85 -19.60 -24.42
CA ARG A 5 -3.27 -19.67 -23.00
C ARG A 5 -2.96 -18.43 -22.17
N GLY A 6 -2.32 -17.43 -22.77
CA GLY A 6 -1.89 -16.22 -22.07
C GLY A 6 -0.75 -16.50 -21.07
N GLY A 7 0.20 -15.57 -20.99
CA GLY A 7 1.29 -15.66 -20.01
C GLY A 7 0.80 -15.40 -18.57
N PHE A 8 1.57 -15.87 -17.59
CA PHE A 8 1.22 -15.68 -16.17
C PHE A 8 1.42 -14.25 -15.65
N GLY A 9 2.11 -13.39 -16.41
CA GLY A 9 2.50 -12.04 -15.97
C GLY A 9 1.31 -11.16 -15.59
N ILE A 10 0.41 -10.88 -16.53
CA ILE A 10 -0.75 -10.00 -16.29
C ILE A 10 -1.75 -10.61 -15.30
N PRO A 11 -2.14 -11.90 -15.39
CA PRO A 11 -2.98 -12.53 -14.38
C PRO A 11 -2.39 -12.41 -12.97
N ALA A 12 -1.09 -12.68 -12.80
CA ALA A 12 -0.41 -12.55 -11.50
C ALA A 12 -0.36 -11.09 -11.02
N MET A 13 -0.08 -10.12 -11.91
CA MET A 13 -0.11 -8.70 -11.56
C MET A 13 -1.50 -8.26 -11.11
N ARG A 14 -2.56 -8.67 -11.83
CA ARG A 14 -3.95 -8.39 -11.43
C ARG A 14 -4.27 -8.96 -10.05
N ALA A 15 -3.85 -10.19 -9.77
CA ALA A 15 -4.05 -10.82 -8.47
C ALA A 15 -3.34 -10.04 -7.34
N ARG A 16 -2.06 -9.66 -7.54
CA ARG A 16 -1.28 -8.90 -6.55
C ARG A 16 -1.89 -7.52 -6.28
N THR A 17 -2.23 -6.78 -7.33
CA THR A 17 -2.80 -5.45 -7.19
C THR A 17 -4.14 -5.48 -6.45
N ARG A 18 -5.00 -6.48 -6.74
CA ARG A 18 -6.25 -6.68 -6.01
C ARG A 18 -6.04 -7.08 -4.55
N ALA A 19 -5.06 -7.95 -4.28
CA ALA A 19 -4.73 -8.36 -2.91
C ALA A 19 -4.29 -7.16 -2.03
N LEU A 20 -3.72 -6.12 -2.66
CA LEU A 20 -3.32 -4.87 -2.01
C LEU A 20 -4.43 -3.79 -2.02
N GLY A 21 -5.66 -4.14 -2.42
CA GLY A 21 -6.78 -3.19 -2.48
C GLY A 21 -6.67 -2.15 -3.60
N GLY A 22 -5.84 -2.42 -4.61
CA GLY A 22 -5.61 -1.52 -5.74
C GLY A 22 -6.27 -1.94 -7.06
N THR A 23 -5.94 -1.21 -8.11
CA THR A 23 -6.42 -1.45 -9.49
C THR A 23 -5.29 -1.49 -10.52
N LEU A 24 -5.46 -2.29 -11.58
CA LEU A 24 -4.50 -2.43 -12.67
C LEU A 24 -5.17 -2.10 -14.01
N THR A 25 -4.61 -1.12 -14.72
CA THR A 25 -5.05 -0.65 -16.03
C THR A 25 -3.99 -0.96 -17.08
N ILE A 26 -4.43 -1.39 -18.26
CA ILE A 26 -3.56 -1.69 -19.40
C ILE A 26 -4.16 -1.03 -20.63
N GLU A 27 -3.36 -0.22 -21.29
CA GLU A 27 -3.73 0.48 -22.51
C GLU A 27 -2.76 0.09 -23.61
N SER A 28 -3.28 -0.40 -24.74
CA SER A 28 -2.45 -0.81 -25.87
C SER A 28 -3.14 -0.46 -27.18
N ARG A 29 -2.35 0.01 -28.15
CA ARG A 29 -2.82 0.27 -29.52
C ARG A 29 -1.70 -0.10 -30.50
N PRO A 30 -2.03 -0.70 -31.67
CA PRO A 30 -1.03 -1.00 -32.69
C PRO A 30 -0.22 0.25 -33.07
N GLY A 31 1.11 0.11 -33.13
CA GLY A 31 2.03 1.21 -33.45
C GLY A 31 2.24 2.26 -32.35
N ALA A 32 1.44 2.27 -31.27
CA ALA A 32 1.59 3.20 -30.15
C ALA A 32 2.27 2.57 -28.92
N GLY A 33 2.44 1.25 -28.91
CA GLY A 33 2.99 0.51 -27.77
C GLY A 33 1.94 0.18 -26.71
N THR A 34 2.43 -0.10 -25.50
CA THR A 34 1.62 -0.58 -24.37
C THR A 34 2.02 0.14 -23.09
N ALA A 35 1.05 0.65 -22.37
CA ALA A 35 1.20 1.21 -21.02
C ALA A 35 0.52 0.29 -19.99
N VAL A 36 1.19 0.10 -18.85
CA VAL A 36 0.67 -0.66 -17.71
C VAL A 36 0.77 0.22 -16.47
N ALA A 37 -0.36 0.46 -15.81
CA ALA A 37 -0.44 1.31 -14.63
C ALA A 37 -1.11 0.55 -13.47
N ALA A 38 -0.49 0.61 -12.29
CA ALA A 38 -1.06 0.09 -11.05
C ALA A 38 -1.31 1.24 -10.08
N GLN A 39 -2.51 1.30 -9.52
CA GLN A 39 -2.87 2.24 -8.46
C GLN A 39 -3.06 1.46 -7.17
N LEU A 40 -2.37 1.88 -6.11
CA LEU A 40 -2.42 1.22 -4.80
C LEU A 40 -2.79 2.26 -3.73
N PRO A 41 -3.58 1.88 -2.71
CA PRO A 41 -3.78 2.73 -1.55
C PRO A 41 -2.46 2.96 -0.82
N LEU A 42 -2.24 4.20 -0.38
CA LEU A 42 -1.14 4.52 0.52
C LEU A 42 -1.56 4.26 1.96
N PRO A 43 -0.66 3.79 2.84
CA PRO A 43 -0.93 3.77 4.27
C PRO A 43 -1.21 5.20 4.75
N PRO A 44 -2.02 5.37 5.81
CA PRO A 44 -2.23 6.69 6.40
C PRO A 44 -0.89 7.29 6.78
N ALA A 45 -0.68 8.56 6.39
CA ALA A 45 0.50 9.29 6.83
C ALA A 45 0.48 9.37 8.36
N PRO A 46 1.63 9.24 9.04
CA PRO A 46 1.69 9.49 10.47
C PRO A 46 1.17 10.90 10.75
N SER A 47 0.33 11.03 11.77
CA SER A 47 -0.13 12.34 12.22
C SER A 47 1.09 13.17 12.59
N PRO A 48 1.26 14.39 12.02
CA PRO A 48 2.32 15.30 12.47
C PRO A 48 2.10 15.78 13.91
N TYR A 49 0.94 15.47 14.50
CA TYR A 49 0.58 15.74 15.87
C TYR A 49 0.22 14.43 16.57
N GLU A 50 1.22 13.58 16.78
CA GLU A 50 1.19 12.70 17.95
C GLU A 50 1.93 13.48 19.05
N PRO A 51 1.21 14.15 19.97
CA PRO A 51 1.88 14.77 21.10
C PRO A 51 2.63 13.64 21.80
N ALA A 52 3.95 13.80 21.96
CA ALA A 52 4.78 12.87 22.71
C ALA A 52 3.99 12.48 23.95
N ARG A 53 3.60 11.20 24.07
CA ARG A 53 2.85 10.70 25.21
C ARG A 53 3.63 11.20 26.42
N ALA A 54 3.05 12.17 27.15
CA ALA A 54 3.77 12.80 28.24
C ALA A 54 4.26 11.65 29.13
N PRO A 55 5.54 11.66 29.57
CA PRO A 55 5.98 10.66 30.54
C PRO A 55 4.95 10.69 31.66
N GLU A 56 4.35 9.52 31.91
CA GLU A 56 3.37 9.37 32.99
C GLU A 56 4.07 9.91 34.24
N PRO A 57 3.50 10.93 34.92
CA PRO A 57 4.19 11.57 36.03
C PRO A 57 4.58 10.48 37.03
N ASP A 58 5.87 10.41 37.38
CA ASP A 58 6.35 9.49 38.40
C ASP A 58 5.42 9.60 39.61
N PRO A 59 4.93 8.48 40.16
CA PRO A 59 4.03 8.54 41.31
C PRO A 59 4.75 9.30 42.41
N VAL A 60 4.25 10.49 42.72
CA VAL A 60 4.77 11.32 43.81
C VAL A 60 4.72 10.49 45.08
N THR A 61 5.88 10.00 45.51
CA THR A 61 6.02 9.36 46.82
C THR A 61 5.95 10.50 47.82
N GLU A 62 4.74 10.85 48.24
CA GLU A 62 4.53 11.73 49.38
C GLU A 62 4.96 10.94 50.63
N ALA A 63 6.18 11.22 51.10
CA ALA A 63 6.65 10.72 52.38
C ALA A 63 5.82 11.36 53.51
N PRO A 64 5.31 10.58 54.48
CA PRO A 64 4.50 11.12 55.57
C PRO A 64 5.34 12.08 56.44
N ARG A 65 4.76 13.25 56.74
CA ARG A 65 5.28 14.23 57.70
C ARG A 65 5.21 13.73 59.14
#